data_AF-A0A661L1F4-F1
#
_entry.id   AF-A0A661L1F4-F1
#
_cell.length_a   1.000
_cell.length_b   1.000
_cell.length_c   1.000
_cell.angle_alpha   90.00
_cell.angle_beta   90.00
_cell.angle_gamma   90.00
#
_symmetry.space_group_name_H-M   'P 1'
#
loop_
_entity.id
_entity.type
_entity.pdbx_description
1 polymer ?
#
loop_
_entity_poly.entity_id
_entity_poly.type
_entity_poly.pdbx_seq_one_letter_code
_entity_poly.pdbx_strand_id
1 'polypeptide(L)'
;MFIPGFHAVCQSIPAGPEKIQEVWVVEGKASGRLREVTALARRFGIPVRYKTRSDLNELLPGVSHQGFVVIAKDFEYVNLEQALDEVGVG
;
A
#
# COMPACT_ATOMS: atom_id res chain seq x y z
N MET A 1 6.45 6.09 0.96
CA MET A 1 5.59 6.75 -0.09
C MET A 1 4.09 6.46 0.11
N PHE A 2 3.18 7.41 -0.23
CA PHE A 2 1.72 7.20 -0.22
C PHE A 2 1.16 6.91 -1.63
N ILE A 3 0.26 5.93 -1.75
CA ILE A 3 -0.44 5.60 -3.00
C ILE A 3 -1.97 5.67 -2.76
N PRO A 4 -2.62 6.80 -3.05
CA PRO A 4 -4.03 7.03 -2.78
C PRO A 4 -4.95 6.56 -3.91
N GLY A 5 -6.18 6.18 -3.55
CA GLY A 5 -7.24 5.86 -4.51
C GLY A 5 -7.48 4.36 -4.66
N PHE A 6 -8.74 4.00 -4.92
CA PHE A 6 -9.19 2.60 -4.87
C PHE A 6 -8.44 1.68 -5.84
N HIS A 7 -8.36 2.05 -7.12
CA HIS A 7 -7.70 1.21 -8.14
C HIS A 7 -6.19 1.11 -7.90
N ALA A 8 -5.54 2.22 -7.56
CA ALA A 8 -4.11 2.25 -7.28
C ALA A 8 -3.77 1.38 -6.05
N VAL A 9 -4.60 1.42 -5.01
CA VAL A 9 -4.49 0.53 -3.84
C VAL A 9 -4.61 -0.94 -4.25
N CYS A 10 -5.65 -1.33 -5.01
CA CYS A 10 -5.83 -2.72 -5.44
C CYS A 10 -4.66 -3.22 -6.30
N GLN A 11 -4.11 -2.38 -7.17
CA GLN A 11 -2.95 -2.72 -8.01
C GLN A 11 -1.65 -2.80 -7.22
N SER A 12 -1.51 -2.06 -6.12
CA SER A 12 -0.29 -2.04 -5.31
C SER A 12 -0.19 -3.23 -4.37
N ILE A 13 -1.30 -3.62 -3.72
CA ILE A 13 -1.34 -4.70 -2.70
C ILE A 13 -0.61 -6.00 -3.12
N PRO A 14 -0.69 -6.48 -4.37
CA PRO A 14 0.04 -7.66 -4.82
C PRO A 14 1.57 -7.59 -4.70
N ALA A 15 2.16 -6.39 -4.54
CA ALA A 15 3.57 -6.19 -4.26
C ALA A 15 3.99 -6.63 -2.84
N GLY A 16 3.05 -7.11 -2.02
CA GLY A 16 3.36 -7.85 -0.81
C GLY A 16 3.90 -7.03 0.36
N PRO A 17 4.08 -7.68 1.53
CA PRO A 17 4.54 -7.04 2.75
C PRO A 17 6.02 -6.68 2.71
N GLU A 18 6.78 -7.16 1.71
CA GLU A 18 8.12 -6.67 1.42
C GLU A 18 8.03 -5.22 0.99
N LYS A 19 7.19 -4.87 0.01
CA LYS A 19 7.07 -3.50 -0.53
C LYS A 19 6.13 -2.59 0.25
N ILE A 20 5.13 -3.15 0.93
CA ILE A 20 4.05 -2.41 1.56
C ILE A 20 4.14 -2.52 3.08
N GLN A 21 4.01 -1.38 3.76
CA GLN A 21 3.91 -1.32 5.20
C GLN A 21 2.49 -1.63 5.67
N GLU A 22 1.48 -0.95 5.12
CA GLU A 22 0.08 -1.11 5.49
C GLU A 22 -0.90 -0.46 4.49
N VAL A 23 -2.18 -0.80 4.63
CA VAL A 23 -3.28 -0.15 3.90
C VAL A 23 -4.14 0.64 4.88
N TRP A 24 -4.39 1.91 4.59
CA TRP A 24 -5.31 2.75 5.34
C TRP A 24 -6.66 2.83 4.64
N VAL A 25 -7.73 2.70 5.42
CA VAL A 25 -9.11 2.74 4.94
C VAL A 25 -9.95 3.67 5.79
N VAL A 26 -10.80 4.48 5.15
CA VAL A 26 -11.71 5.38 5.89
C VAL A 26 -12.76 4.58 6.65
N GLU A 27 -12.94 4.92 7.93
CA GLU A 27 -13.95 4.36 8.83
C GLU A 27 -15.39 4.55 8.36
N GLY A 28 -16.31 3.73 8.89
CA GLY A 28 -17.74 3.84 8.63
C GLY A 28 -18.18 3.45 7.21
N LYS A 29 -17.27 2.95 6.37
CA LYS A 29 -17.51 2.71 4.95
C LYS A 29 -17.91 1.27 4.62
N ALA A 30 -19.17 0.89 4.84
CA ALA A 30 -19.67 -0.42 4.39
C ALA A 30 -19.91 -0.41 2.86
N SER A 31 -18.92 -0.87 2.08
CA SER A 31 -19.00 -0.89 0.62
C SER A 31 -18.35 -2.14 0.00
N GLY A 32 -18.72 -2.48 -1.24
CA GLY A 32 -18.05 -3.55 -1.99
C GLY A 32 -16.54 -3.31 -2.13
N ARG A 33 -16.15 -2.04 -2.34
CA ARG A 33 -14.75 -1.61 -2.40
C ARG A 33 -13.99 -1.87 -1.09
N LEU A 34 -14.62 -1.66 0.07
CA LEU A 34 -14.00 -1.99 1.36
C LEU A 34 -13.72 -3.49 1.44
N ARG A 35 -14.71 -4.33 1.11
CA ARG A 35 -14.56 -5.80 1.16
C ARG A 35 -13.45 -6.28 0.23
N GLU A 36 -13.34 -5.70 -0.96
CA GLU A 36 -12.31 -6.05 -1.92
C GLU A 36 -10.90 -5.70 -1.40
N VAL A 37 -10.70 -4.47 -0.93
CA VAL A 37 -9.41 -4.02 -0.40
C VAL A 37 -9.01 -4.85 0.83
N THR A 38 -9.92 -5.12 1.76
CA THR A 38 -9.61 -5.92 2.95
C THR A 38 -9.34 -7.38 2.62
N ALA A 39 -10.06 -7.97 1.65
CA ALA A 39 -9.79 -9.32 1.17
C ALA A 39 -8.42 -9.42 0.51
N LEU A 40 -8.05 -8.46 -0.35
CA LEU A 40 -6.73 -8.39 -0.97
C LEU A 40 -5.63 -8.21 0.08
N ALA A 41 -5.76 -7.23 0.98
CA ALA A 41 -4.76 -7.00 2.02
C ALA A 41 -4.55 -8.24 2.90
N ARG A 42 -5.64 -8.92 3.30
CA ARG A 42 -5.58 -10.19 4.02
C ARG A 42 -4.88 -11.29 3.23
N ARG A 43 -5.18 -11.42 1.93
CA ARG A 43 -4.57 -12.43 1.04
C ARG A 43 -3.04 -12.28 0.97
N PHE A 44 -2.54 -11.05 0.96
CA PHE A 44 -1.09 -10.76 0.87
C PHE A 44 -0.44 -10.52 2.24
N GLY A 45 -1.17 -10.69 3.35
CA GLY A 45 -0.61 -10.51 4.70
C GLY A 45 -0.27 -9.07 5.05
N ILE A 46 -0.92 -8.09 4.41
CA ILE A 46 -0.69 -6.67 4.67
C ILE A 46 -1.71 -6.17 5.71
N PRO A 47 -1.26 -5.50 6.78
CA PRO A 47 -2.16 -4.97 7.81
C PRO A 47 -3.04 -3.86 7.26
N VAL A 48 -4.31 -3.86 7.67
CA VAL A 48 -5.28 -2.81 7.38
C VAL A 48 -5.49 -1.96 8.63
N ARG A 49 -5.36 -0.63 8.50
CA ARG A 49 -5.72 0.33 9.54
C ARG A 49 -6.87 1.19 9.10
N TYR A 50 -7.75 1.46 10.04
CA TYR A 50 -8.85 2.38 9.83
C TYR A 50 -8.45 3.79 10.25
N LYS A 51 -8.87 4.79 9.48
CA LYS A 51 -8.58 6.21 9.67
C LYS A 51 -9.83 7.04 9.50
N THR A 52 -9.89 8.22 10.13
CA THR A 52 -10.99 9.14 9.84
C THR A 52 -10.78 9.75 8.45
N ARG A 53 -11.85 10.30 7.87
CA ARG A 53 -11.72 11.05 6.61
C ARG A 53 -10.90 12.33 6.80
N SER A 54 -11.00 12.98 7.96
CA SER A 54 -10.24 14.21 8.25
C SER A 54 -8.74 13.91 8.25
N ASP A 55 -8.32 12.84 8.92
CA ASP A 55 -6.91 12.45 9.01
C ASP A 55 -6.28 12.31 7.61
N LEU A 56 -7.00 11.66 6.68
CA LEU A 56 -6.49 11.47 5.32
C LEU A 56 -6.49 12.75 4.50
N ASN A 57 -7.50 13.61 4.67
CA ASN A 57 -7.57 14.91 4.00
C ASN A 57 -6.44 15.85 4.46
N GLU A 58 -6.14 15.85 5.76
CA GLU A 58 -5.06 16.64 6.35
C GLU A 58 -3.69 16.15 5.90
N LEU A 59 -3.50 14.82 5.83
CA LEU A 59 -2.23 14.24 5.38
C LEU A 59 -2.01 14.35 3.87
N LEU A 60 -3.09 14.27 3.07
CA LEU A 60 -3.04 14.28 1.61
C LEU A 60 -3.93 15.42 1.04
N PRO A 61 -3.57 16.69 1.30
CA PRO A 61 -4.40 17.83 0.93
C PRO A 61 -4.57 17.92 -0.58
N GLY A 62 -5.84 18.03 -1.02
CA GLY A 62 -6.19 18.12 -2.44
C GLY A 62 -6.10 16.81 -3.22
N VAL A 63 -5.72 15.69 -2.58
CA VAL A 63 -5.61 14.39 -3.25
C VAL A 63 -6.86 13.56 -3.08
N SER A 64 -7.43 13.08 -4.19
CA SER A 64 -8.59 12.19 -4.16
C SER A 64 -8.19 10.76 -3.77
N HIS A 65 -8.13 10.48 -2.46
CA HIS A 65 -7.84 9.14 -1.94
C HIS A 65 -9.03 8.18 -2.03
N GLN A 66 -10.25 8.67 -2.30
CA GLN A 66 -11.48 7.86 -2.40
C GLN A 66 -11.73 6.94 -1.18
N GLY A 67 -11.09 7.25 -0.04
CA GLY A 67 -11.14 6.47 1.19
C GLY A 67 -10.15 5.31 1.33
N PHE A 68 -9.14 5.19 0.46
CA PHE A 68 -8.13 4.12 0.49
C PHE A 68 -6.73 4.67 0.19
N VAL A 69 -5.72 4.24 0.96
CA VAL A 69 -4.32 4.63 0.75
C VAL A 69 -3.41 3.45 1.07
N VAL A 70 -2.43 3.16 0.22
CA VAL A 70 -1.31 2.26 0.54
C VAL A 70 -0.13 3.07 1.07
N ILE A 71 0.49 2.55 2.12
CA ILE A 71 1.76 3.05 2.65
C ILE A 71 2.86 2.12 2.14
N ALA A 72 3.61 2.55 1.14
CA ALA A 72 4.74 1.82 0.62
C ALA A 72 5.99 2.11 1.45
N LYS A 73 6.80 1.08 1.69
CA LYS A 73 8.11 1.25 2.34
C LYS A 73 9.03 2.02 1.40
N ASP A 74 9.86 2.88 1.97
CA ASP A 74 10.92 3.53 1.21
C ASP A 74 12.04 2.49 1.02
N PHE A 75 12.26 2.08 -0.22
CA PHE A 75 13.44 1.30 -0.57
C PHE A 75 14.55 2.29 -0.89
N GLU A 76 15.64 2.22 -0.14
CA GLU A 76 16.92 2.66 -0.70
C GLU A 76 17.11 1.88 -2.00
N TYR A 77 17.25 2.62 -3.08
CA TYR A 77 17.58 2.09 -4.39
C TYR A 77 18.98 1.46 -4.26
N VAL A 78 19.06 0.20 -3.83
CA VAL A 78 20.30 -0.56 -3.98
C VAL A 78 20.56 -0.63 -5.47
N ASN A 79 21.60 0.09 -5.86
CA ASN A 79 22.05 0.24 -7.23
C ASN A 79 22.12 -1.15 -7.89
N LEU A 80 21.67 -1.24 -9.14
CA LEU A 80 21.52 -2.49 -9.90
C LEU A 80 22.81 -3.33 -9.96
N GLU A 81 23.96 -2.72 -9.69
CA GLU A 81 25.28 -3.33 -9.71
C GLU A 81 25.57 -4.30 -8.55
N GLN A 82 24.76 -4.32 -7.47
CA GLN A 82 25.07 -5.14 -6.29
C GLN A 82 24.39 -6.54 -6.27
N ALA A 83 23.59 -6.88 -7.28
CA ALA A 83 22.87 -8.17 -7.35
C ALA A 83 23.57 -9.24 -8.22
N LEU A 84 24.79 -9.00 -8.70
CA LEU A 84 25.49 -9.87 -9.65
C LEU A 84 26.73 -10.62 -9.11
N ASP A 85 26.99 -10.60 -7.79
CA ASP A 85 28.17 -11.28 -7.22
C ASP A 85 27.85 -12.43 -6.24
N GLU A 86 26.68 -13.07 -6.37
CA GLU A 86 26.43 -14.37 -5.76
C GLU A 86 25.98 -15.42 -6.79
N VAL A 87 26.62 -15.41 -7.96
CA VAL A 87 26.73 -16.61 -8.80
C VAL A 87 28.22 -16.93 -8.92
N GLY A 88 28.67 -17.77 -7.99
CA GLY A 88 29.98 -18.38 -8.07
C GLY A 88 30.17 -19.08 -9.42
N VAL A 89 31.10 -18.57 -10.20
CA VAL A 89 31.82 -19.38 -11.19
C VAL A 89 33.03 -19.96 -10.47
N GLY A 90 32.88 -21.21 -10.05
CA GLY A 90 34.03 -22.10 -9.88
C GLY A 90 34.61 -22.49 -11.23
#